data_AF-A0A1X0T0H5-F1
#
_entry.id   AF-A0A1X0T0H5-F1
#
_cell.length_a   1.000
_cell.length_b   1.000
_cell.length_c   1.000
_cell.angle_alpha   90.00
_cell.angle_beta   90.00
_cell.angle_gamma   90.00
#
_symmetry.space_group_name_H-M   'P 1'
#
loop_
_entity.id
_entity.type
_entity.pdbx_description
1 polymer ?
#
loop_
_entity_poly.entity_id
_entity_poly.type
_entity_poly.pdbx_seq_one_letter_code
_entity_poly.pdbx_strand_id
1 'polypeptide(L)'
;MTRRLSKVELIPDSGLDAVQWAFDRIVDHRMTQQDILADFNRLLGAAGLPPISSSSFNRYCLLVREGAIKRPHLAPALDAGQPAILDAVFRQRLQAAVGHDTLIHIEAALVGLSAKDAA
;
A
#
# COMPACT_ATOMS: atom_id res chain seq x y z
N MET A 1 19.75 12.02 -17.59
CA MET A 1 19.75 10.62 -18.07
C MET A 1 18.41 10.00 -17.75
N THR A 2 17.68 9.52 -18.76
CA THR A 2 16.37 8.87 -18.56
C THR A 2 16.60 7.43 -18.12
N ARG A 3 16.17 7.10 -16.90
CA ARG A 3 16.28 5.74 -16.34
C ARG A 3 15.29 4.80 -17.04
N ARG A 4 15.70 3.57 -17.36
CA ARG A 4 14.81 2.53 -17.89
C ARG A 4 13.96 1.93 -16.77
N LEU A 5 12.65 1.85 -16.99
CA LEU A 5 11.70 1.22 -16.07
C LEU A 5 12.08 -0.24 -15.83
N SER A 6 11.99 -0.67 -14.57
CA SER A 6 12.13 -2.07 -14.19
C SER A 6 10.89 -2.85 -14.58
N LYS A 7 11.00 -4.18 -14.72
CA LYS A 7 9.82 -5.04 -14.95
C LYS A 7 8.78 -4.94 -13.84
N VAL A 8 9.19 -4.57 -12.62
CA VAL A 8 8.29 -4.37 -11.48
C VAL A 8 7.42 -3.12 -11.67
N GLU A 9 7.98 -2.05 -12.24
CA GLU A 9 7.22 -0.82 -12.57
C GLU A 9 6.30 -0.98 -13.80
N LEU A 10 6.39 -2.10 -14.52
CA LEU A 10 5.55 -2.43 -15.67
C LEU A 10 4.43 -3.44 -15.32
N ILE A 11 4.30 -3.77 -14.04
CA ILE A 11 3.23 -4.65 -13.56
C ILE A 11 1.90 -3.89 -13.70
N PRO A 12 0.84 -4.54 -14.24
CA PRO A 12 -0.46 -3.92 -14.41
C PRO A 12 -1.14 -3.65 -13.05
N ASP A 13 -2.20 -2.84 -13.08
CA ASP A 13 -2.93 -2.42 -11.88
C ASP A 13 -3.40 -3.59 -11.01
N SER A 14 -3.74 -4.73 -11.62
CA SER A 14 -4.14 -5.96 -10.91
C SER A 14 -3.05 -6.56 -10.01
N GLY A 15 -1.79 -6.15 -10.17
CA GLY A 15 -0.66 -6.58 -9.34
C GLY A 15 -0.17 -5.51 -8.37
N LEU A 16 -0.78 -4.32 -8.33
CA LEU A 16 -0.28 -3.22 -7.52
C LEU A 16 -0.28 -3.52 -6.01
N ASP A 17 -1.20 -4.34 -5.51
CA ASP A 17 -1.20 -4.80 -4.11
C ASP A 17 0.10 -5.55 -3.78
N ALA A 18 0.53 -6.43 -4.69
CA ALA A 18 1.78 -7.17 -4.54
C ALA A 18 3.00 -6.22 -4.60
N VAL A 19 2.97 -5.23 -5.50
CA VAL A 19 4.06 -4.25 -5.64
C VAL A 19 4.16 -3.35 -4.40
N GLN A 20 3.03 -2.87 -3.88
CA GLN A 20 2.96 -2.09 -2.65
C GLN A 20 3.45 -2.92 -1.45
N TRP A 21 3.02 -4.17 -1.33
CA TRP A 21 3.50 -5.08 -0.29
C TRP A 21 5.03 -5.24 -0.35
N ALA A 22 5.59 -5.46 -1.55
CA ALA A 22 7.04 -5.61 -1.73
C ALA A 22 7.79 -4.32 -1.37
N PHE A 23 7.28 -3.15 -1.80
CA PHE A 23 7.82 -1.85 -1.43
C PHE A 23 7.90 -1.70 0.09
N ASP A 24 6.81 -1.98 0.80
CA ASP A 24 6.73 -1.85 2.25
C ASP A 24 7.70 -2.80 2.96
N ARG A 25 7.89 -4.03 2.47
CA ARG A 25 8.88 -4.97 3.02
C ARG A 25 10.33 -4.53 2.76
N ILE A 26 10.62 -3.93 1.61
CA ILE A 26 11.96 -3.42 1.30
C ILE A 26 12.31 -2.26 2.24
N VAL A 27 11.37 -1.36 2.50
CA VAL A 27 11.54 -0.21 3.40
C VAL A 27 11.62 -0.63 4.87
N ASP A 28 10.93 -1.68 5.28
CA ASP A 28 10.97 -2.15 6.68
C ASP A 28 12.30 -2.80 7.08
N HIS A 29 13.09 -3.28 6.10
CA HIS A 29 14.40 -3.92 6.32
C HIS A 29 14.39 -5.16 7.24
N ARG A 30 13.24 -5.79 7.49
CA ARG A 30 13.11 -6.98 8.38
C ARG A 30 13.12 -8.33 7.67
N MET A 31 13.07 -8.36 6.34
CA MET A 31 13.07 -9.59 5.54
C MET A 31 14.24 -9.59 4.55
N THR A 32 14.73 -10.78 4.19
CA THR A 32 15.76 -10.90 3.14
C THR A 32 15.15 -10.60 1.77
N GLN A 33 15.94 -10.09 0.83
CA GLN A 33 15.44 -9.84 -0.53
C GLN A 33 14.93 -11.11 -1.22
N GLN A 34 15.53 -12.26 -0.91
CA GLN A 34 15.11 -13.55 -1.46
C GLN A 34 13.73 -13.96 -0.94
N ASP A 35 13.48 -13.79 0.36
CA ASP A 35 12.17 -14.09 0.95
C ASP A 35 11.09 -13.14 0.43
N ILE A 36 11.41 -11.84 0.33
CA ILE A 36 10.50 -10.85 -0.25
C ILE A 36 10.16 -11.22 -1.70
N LEU A 37 11.14 -11.64 -2.50
CA LEU A 37 10.90 -12.06 -3.88
C LEU A 37 10.01 -13.30 -3.96
N ALA A 38 10.22 -14.30 -3.09
CA ALA A 38 9.42 -15.51 -3.07
C ALA A 38 7.94 -15.21 -2.78
N ASP A 39 7.67 -14.41 -1.76
CA ASP A 39 6.31 -13.99 -1.40
C ASP A 39 5.69 -13.06 -2.44
N PHE A 40 6.49 -12.14 -3.00
CA PHE A 40 6.03 -11.25 -4.05
C PHE A 40 5.57 -12.04 -5.29
N ASN A 41 6.35 -13.04 -5.72
CA ASN A 41 5.96 -13.91 -6.83
C ASN A 41 4.73 -14.77 -6.51
N ARG A 42 4.55 -15.18 -5.25
CA ARG A 42 3.33 -15.86 -4.79
C ARG A 42 2.11 -14.96 -4.90
N LEU A 43 2.22 -13.69 -4.48
CA LEU A 43 1.14 -12.70 -4.60
C LEU A 43 0.80 -12.39 -6.06
N LEU A 44 1.82 -12.24 -6.92
CA LEU A 44 1.61 -12.09 -8.36
C LEU A 44 0.90 -13.30 -8.96
N GLY A 45 1.30 -14.51 -8.58
CA GLY A 45 0.64 -15.75 -9.02
C GLY A 45 -0.82 -15.83 -8.60
N ALA A 46 -1.16 -15.39 -7.38
CA ALA A 46 -2.54 -15.32 -6.91
C ALA A 46 -3.39 -14.30 -7.72
N ALA A 47 -2.76 -13.26 -8.26
CA ALA A 47 -3.37 -12.29 -9.17
C ALA A 47 -3.34 -12.73 -10.66
N GLY A 48 -2.87 -13.95 -10.97
CA GLY A 48 -2.76 -14.47 -12.34
C GLY A 48 -1.62 -13.85 -13.16
N LEU A 49 -0.64 -13.22 -12.50
CA LEU A 49 0.47 -12.52 -13.14
C LEU A 49 1.75 -13.37 -13.18
N PRO A 50 2.62 -13.18 -14.19
CA PRO A 50 3.86 -13.92 -14.30
C PRO A 50 4.86 -13.55 -13.20
N PRO A 51 5.71 -14.49 -12.75
CA PRO A 51 6.71 -14.21 -11.74
C PRO A 51 7.81 -13.28 -12.27
N ILE A 52 8.42 -12.55 -11.34
CA ILE A 52 9.56 -11.66 -11.57
C ILE A 52 10.87 -12.39 -11.28
N SER A 53 11.85 -12.20 -12.16
CA SER A 53 13.21 -12.69 -12.00
C SER A 53 13.96 -11.95 -10.88
N SER A 54 14.86 -12.64 -10.17
CA SER A 54 15.73 -12.04 -9.14
C SER A 54 16.48 -10.79 -9.61
N SER A 55 17.04 -10.77 -10.82
CA SER A 55 17.78 -9.60 -11.33
C SER A 55 16.90 -8.38 -11.60
N SER A 56 15.61 -8.59 -11.89
CA SER A 56 14.65 -7.49 -12.05
C SER A 56 14.20 -6.97 -10.69
N PHE A 57 14.01 -7.87 -9.72
CA PHE A 57 13.64 -7.52 -8.36
C PHE A 57 14.76 -6.82 -7.59
N ASN A 58 16.01 -7.27 -7.74
CA ASN A 58 17.15 -6.61 -7.10
C ASN A 58 17.31 -5.15 -7.58
N ARG A 59 17.16 -4.90 -8.89
CA ARG A 59 17.14 -3.52 -9.43
C ARG A 59 16.03 -2.70 -8.78
N TYR A 60 14.84 -3.24 -8.67
CA TYR A 60 13.73 -2.57 -7.98
C TYR A 60 14.07 -2.25 -6.51
N CYS A 61 14.67 -3.19 -5.76
CA CYS A 61 15.11 -2.96 -4.39
C CYS A 61 16.10 -1.79 -4.25
N LEU A 62 17.09 -1.70 -5.16
CA LEU A 62 18.05 -0.59 -5.15
C LEU A 62 17.34 0.75 -5.33
N LEU A 63 16.39 0.81 -6.25
CA LEU A 63 15.67 2.04 -6.58
C LEU A 63 14.73 2.50 -5.47
N VAL A 64 14.11 1.56 -4.75
CA VAL A 64 13.32 1.86 -3.55
C VAL A 64 14.22 2.43 -2.46
N ARG A 65 15.39 1.83 -2.24
CA ARG A 65 16.37 2.30 -1.24
C ARG A 65 16.97 3.67 -1.59
N GLU A 66 17.14 3.95 -2.88
CA GLU A 66 17.58 5.25 -3.40
C GLU A 66 16.47 6.32 -3.36
N GLY A 67 15.23 5.96 -3.01
CA GLY A 67 14.08 6.86 -3.04
C GLY A 67 13.64 7.26 -4.46
N ALA A 68 14.13 6.56 -5.48
CA ALA A 68 13.82 6.83 -6.89
C ALA A 68 12.41 6.33 -7.29
N ILE A 69 11.81 5.47 -6.47
CA ILE A 69 10.45 4.94 -6.66
C ILE A 69 9.56 5.47 -5.54
N LYS A 70 8.45 6.11 -5.92
CA LYS A 70 7.39 6.47 -4.97
C LYS A 70 6.61 5.22 -4.59
N ARG A 71 6.16 5.15 -3.34
CA ARG A 71 5.29 4.07 -2.86
C ARG A 71 4.10 3.91 -3.83
N PRO A 72 3.92 2.73 -4.44
CA PRO A 72 2.72 2.46 -5.24
C PRO A 72 1.51 2.63 -4.33
N HIS A 73 0.59 3.50 -4.74
CA HIS A 73 -0.67 3.68 -4.05
C HIS A 73 -1.73 3.08 -4.95
N LEU A 74 -2.34 1.96 -4.54
CA LEU A 74 -3.74 1.82 -4.87
C LEU A 74 -4.45 2.96 -4.15
N ALA A 75 -5.23 3.75 -4.90
CA ALA A 75 -6.36 4.43 -4.27
C ALA A 75 -6.98 3.38 -3.35
N PRO A 76 -7.12 3.66 -2.02
CA PRO A 76 -7.66 2.66 -1.11
C PRO A 76 -8.87 2.08 -1.81
N ALA A 77 -8.98 0.75 -1.86
CA ALA A 77 -10.25 0.14 -2.19
C ALA A 77 -11.22 0.80 -1.21
N LEU A 78 -11.92 1.83 -1.69
CA LEU A 78 -12.96 2.50 -0.98
C LEU A 78 -13.97 1.38 -0.93
N ASP A 79 -13.93 0.60 0.16
CA ASP A 79 -15.03 -0.22 0.58
C ASP A 79 -16.27 0.62 0.30
N ALA A 80 -17.09 0.11 -0.61
CA ALA A 80 -18.15 0.84 -1.24
C ALA A 80 -18.98 1.55 -0.16
N GLY A 81 -18.78 2.85 0.02
CA GLY A 81 -19.68 3.71 0.78
C GLY A 81 -19.13 4.64 1.86
N GLN A 82 -17.82 4.76 2.16
CA GLN A 82 -17.38 5.86 3.04
C GLN A 82 -15.90 6.24 2.91
N PRO A 83 -15.56 7.55 2.82
CA PRO A 83 -14.21 8.01 3.11
C PRO A 83 -14.00 7.87 4.62
N ALA A 84 -13.47 6.73 5.04
CA ALA A 84 -13.04 6.57 6.43
C ALA A 84 -11.84 7.52 6.65
N ILE A 85 -12.07 8.62 7.37
CA ILE A 85 -11.01 9.52 7.84
C ILE A 85 -9.99 8.76 8.71
N LEU A 86 -10.45 7.68 9.34
CA LEU A 86 -9.67 6.83 10.21
C LEU A 86 -9.28 5.55 9.47
N ASP A 87 -8.01 5.15 9.59
CA ASP A 87 -7.54 3.81 9.23
C ASP A 87 -8.35 2.73 9.99
N ALA A 88 -8.53 1.56 9.37
CA ALA A 88 -9.36 0.48 9.90
C ALA A 88 -8.87 -0.05 11.26
N VAL A 89 -7.56 -0.19 11.45
CA VAL A 89 -6.97 -0.66 12.71
C VAL A 89 -7.19 0.38 13.80
N PHE A 90 -6.98 1.66 13.48
CA PHE A 90 -7.25 2.75 14.40
C PHE A 90 -8.73 2.85 14.78
N ARG A 91 -9.64 2.74 13.80
CA ARG A 91 -11.08 2.73 14.00
C ARG A 91 -11.52 1.62 14.95
N GLN A 92 -11.02 0.40 14.75
CA GLN A 92 -11.32 -0.74 15.61
C GLN A 92 -10.86 -0.50 17.06
N ARG A 93 -9.64 0.02 17.25
CA ARG A 93 -9.10 0.33 18.58
C ARG A 93 -9.88 1.45 19.26
N LEU A 94 -10.27 2.47 18.50
CA LEU A 94 -11.06 3.58 19.01
C LEU A 94 -12.46 3.10 19.41
N GLN A 95 -13.13 2.30 18.58
CA GLN A 95 -14.43 1.69 18.90
C GLN A 95 -14.38 0.90 20.21
N ALA A 96 -13.32 0.10 20.42
CA ALA A 96 -13.15 -0.67 21.64
C ALA A 96 -12.97 0.22 22.89
N ALA A 97 -12.39 1.40 22.73
CA ALA A 97 -12.12 2.33 23.83
C ALA A 97 -13.30 3.24 24.17
N VAL A 98 -14.03 3.74 23.16
CA VAL A 98 -15.08 4.77 23.34
C VAL A 98 -16.49 4.26 23.06
N GLY A 99 -16.64 3.05 22.51
CA GLY A 99 -17.94 2.53 22.08
C GLY A 99 -18.33 2.98 20.67
N HIS A 100 -19.35 2.31 20.11
CA HIS A 100 -19.76 2.50 18.72
C HIS A 100 -20.44 3.86 18.48
N ASP A 101 -21.38 4.26 19.34
CA ASP A 101 -22.10 5.54 19.19
C ASP A 101 -21.16 6.74 19.26
N THR A 102 -20.19 6.72 20.19
CA THR A 102 -19.20 7.81 20.31
C THR A 102 -18.27 7.84 19.11
N LEU A 103 -17.89 6.69 18.55
CA LEU A 103 -17.11 6.64 17.30
C LEU A 103 -17.85 7.33 16.15
N ILE A 104 -19.15 7.09 15.99
CA ILE A 104 -19.96 7.74 14.93
C ILE A 104 -19.91 9.26 15.08
N HIS A 105 -20.08 9.78 16.30
CA HIS A 105 -20.03 11.21 16.55
C HIS A 105 -18.65 11.82 16.27
N ILE A 106 -17.57 11.11 16.62
CA ILE A 106 -16.19 11.53 16.33
C ILE A 106 -15.95 11.58 14.82
N GLU A 107 -16.35 10.55 14.08
CA GLU A 107 -16.19 10.51 12.63
C GLU A 107 -16.98 11.63 11.94
N ALA A 108 -18.23 11.87 12.36
CA ALA A 108 -19.04 12.96 11.84
C ALA A 108 -18.42 14.35 12.09
N ALA A 109 -17.84 14.57 13.27
CA ALA A 109 -17.15 15.81 13.60
C ALA A 109 -15.88 16.00 12.75
N LEU A 110 -15.10 14.93 12.53
CA LEU A 110 -13.89 14.98 11.70
C LEU A 110 -14.21 15.25 10.23
N VAL A 111 -15.30 14.69 9.69
CA VAL A 111 -15.78 14.99 8.34
C VAL A 111 -16.17 16.46 8.22
N GLY A 112 -16.87 16.99 9.23
CA GLY A 112 -17.24 18.41 9.28
C GLY A 112 -16.03 19.36 9.34
N LEU A 113 -14.94 18.95 9.99
CA LEU A 113 -13.68 19.71 10.01
C LEU A 113 -12.96 19.63 8.66
N SER A 114 -12.86 18.45 8.06
CA SER A 114 -12.20 18.26 6.76
C SER A 114 -12.91 18.98 5.61
N ALA A 115 -14.23 19.16 5.69
CA ALA A 115 -15.00 19.89 4.69
C ALA A 115 -14.87 21.42 4.83
N LYS A 116 -14.41 21.92 5.98
CA LYS A 116 -14.33 23.36 6.28
C LYS A 116 -13.10 24.05 5.67
N ASP A 117 -12.10 23.28 5.24
CA ASP A 117 -10.88 23.76 4.58
C ASP A 117 -11.00 23.86 3.04
N ALA A 118 -12.18 23.62 2.47
CA ALA A 118 -12.44 23.64 1.02
C ALA A 118 -13.21 24.88 0.53
N ALA A 119 -13.32 25.94 1.34
CA ALA A 119 -14.03 27.19 1.03
C ALA A 119 -13.13 28.42 1.14
#